data_AF-A0A3D9BL00-F1
#
_entry.id   AF-A0A3D9BL00-F1
#
_cell.length_a   1.000
_cell.length_b   1.000
_cell.length_c   1.000
_cell.angle_alpha   90.00
_cell.angle_beta   90.00
_cell.angle_gamma   90.00
#
_symmetry.space_group_name_H-M   'P 1'
#
loop_
_entity.id
_entity.type
_entity.pdbx_description
1 polymer ?
#
loop_
_entity_poly.entity_id
_entity_poly.type
_entity_poly.pdbx_seq_one_letter_code
_entity_poly.pdbx_strand_id
1 'polypeptide(L)'
;MKSILNNPYRIAGIFADASAREIQSRKGKISAYAKVGKSISSEYDFPFLSSLQRSSTIIDKAFSDIEQNQNKVFYSLFWFLNLNPIDNTAIQHLISGNKEKASEIWGKLINEKEVNSKNYSAFNNISTLYLLGDSKEDLKRGITTKIKLIESENFKDFVHTVADETFSIDTPKQIELLIAELLTQFKDKYSASETMELFSNCNGTTQKYLSKKFTEEPVHKIETQIEQCNKKRINNRSNAHKFGTDLYRNTKGELALLKSIVGNATLQYKMLADNIAKEMLQCSVDYFNESQEQEKSGNYLEEAMKLAKLAESVAVNDATKNKVKENISTLEGMKDKELSQIVEVLKSVKLMYEDNERKINQEVRDLEKNDVLIKLGHKSINWGAVKDNIRNSINWGNVNDLLSGILTDTNLKKIKESDKSETKKEFWELINWTENNSLKSATITRIIENYKKIVPSLCFEILSVEITNTDSNSKIIEKPFHIEDIRYIGLKLKVNSTGKQRVTIYKKYINPEGKYSNSSKTSPKGYTSSNEITITPESKIIDLGGYGNAKECTYMAGEHKIEIYVEHYKVYTKTFKVDWSPKKKAELTKSIQLLENELREVEKFQWFRASETKQREVKTVQDKIKKVKQTLMNK
;
A
#
# COMPACT_ATOMS: atom_id res chain seq x y z
N MET A 1 6.08 46.44 4.83
CA MET A 1 7.51 46.23 4.51
C MET A 1 8.40 47.08 5.43
N LYS A 2 9.13 46.51 6.41
CA LYS A 2 9.92 47.32 7.36
C LYS A 2 11.09 48.06 6.70
N SER A 3 11.70 47.48 5.67
CA SER A 3 12.82 48.07 4.91
C SER A 3 12.46 49.37 4.19
N ILE A 4 11.17 49.60 3.95
CA ILE A 4 10.63 50.86 3.39
C ILE A 4 10.16 51.79 4.52
N LEU A 5 9.43 51.26 5.50
CA LEU A 5 8.88 52.05 6.61
C LEU A 5 9.98 52.63 7.52
N ASN A 6 11.07 51.92 7.73
CA ASN A 6 12.20 52.37 8.55
C ASN A 6 13.43 52.65 7.68
N ASN A 7 13.22 52.99 6.41
CA ASN A 7 14.31 53.27 5.49
C ASN A 7 15.13 54.49 5.97
N PRO A 8 16.46 54.46 5.92
CA PRO A 8 17.29 55.57 6.39
C PRO A 8 17.05 56.88 5.63
N TYR A 9 16.78 56.83 4.32
CA TYR A 9 16.45 58.03 3.54
C TYR A 9 15.11 58.65 3.96
N ARG A 10 14.13 57.80 4.30
CA ARG A 10 12.84 58.24 4.89
C ARG A 10 13.04 58.89 6.26
N ILE A 11 13.83 58.26 7.13
CA ILE A 11 14.16 58.79 8.47
C ILE A 11 14.84 60.16 8.33
N ALA A 12 15.83 60.27 7.45
CA ALA A 12 16.51 61.53 7.15
C ALA A 12 15.55 62.57 6.52
N GLY A 13 14.53 62.11 5.79
CA GLY A 13 13.56 62.97 5.11
C GLY A 13 14.13 63.54 3.81
N ILE A 14 14.77 62.69 3.02
CA ILE A 14 15.40 63.01 1.72
C ILE A 14 15.12 61.87 0.71
N PHE A 15 15.40 62.10 -0.56
CA PHE A 15 15.38 61.06 -1.58
C PHE A 15 16.67 60.24 -1.60
N ALA A 16 16.62 59.09 -2.27
CA ALA A 16 17.74 58.16 -2.41
C ALA A 16 18.89 58.72 -3.29
N ASP A 17 18.59 59.66 -4.17
CA ASP A 17 19.51 60.39 -5.05
C ASP A 17 19.98 61.74 -4.47
N ALA A 18 19.77 61.97 -3.16
CA ALA A 18 20.24 63.18 -2.51
C ALA A 18 21.77 63.30 -2.57
N SER A 19 22.26 64.48 -2.93
CA SER A 19 23.69 64.78 -2.97
C SER A 19 24.33 64.72 -1.58
N ALA A 20 25.65 64.50 -1.52
CA ALA A 20 26.39 64.51 -0.25
C ALA A 20 26.19 65.80 0.55
N ARG A 21 26.05 66.94 -0.15
CA ARG A 21 25.74 68.25 0.45
C ARG A 21 24.36 68.27 1.09
N GLU A 22 23.34 67.72 0.43
CA GLU A 22 21.98 67.62 0.96
C GLU A 22 21.90 66.67 2.15
N ILE A 23 22.56 65.50 2.08
CA ILE A 23 22.66 64.55 3.19
C ILE A 23 23.26 65.23 4.41
N GLN A 24 24.39 65.94 4.26
CA GLN A 24 25.07 66.60 5.37
C GLN A 24 24.26 67.78 5.94
N SER A 25 23.66 68.58 5.06
CA SER A 25 22.76 69.68 5.46
C SER A 25 21.58 69.15 6.26
N ARG A 26 20.96 68.07 5.78
CA ARG A 26 19.82 67.45 6.45
C ARG A 26 20.23 66.86 7.78
N LYS A 27 21.36 66.15 7.86
CA LYS A 27 21.94 65.60 9.11
C LYS A 27 22.09 66.68 10.18
N GLY A 28 22.70 67.82 9.83
CA GLY A 28 22.84 68.94 10.76
C GLY A 28 21.49 69.44 11.30
N LYS A 29 20.51 69.64 10.41
CA LYS A 29 19.18 70.15 10.78
C LYS A 29 18.41 69.16 11.67
N ILE A 30 18.28 67.91 11.25
CA ILE A 30 17.46 66.90 11.95
C ILE A 30 18.07 66.52 13.32
N SER A 31 19.40 66.39 13.41
CA SER A 31 20.08 66.09 14.68
C SER A 31 19.96 67.26 15.67
N ALA A 32 19.99 68.52 15.21
CA ALA A 32 19.80 69.67 16.09
C ALA A 32 18.39 69.71 16.72
N TYR A 33 17.34 69.43 15.94
CA TYR A 33 15.97 69.35 16.44
C TYR A 33 15.80 68.19 17.45
N ALA A 34 16.36 67.02 17.15
CA ALA A 34 16.29 65.86 18.03
C ALA A 34 17.01 66.08 19.37
N LYS A 35 18.16 66.78 19.38
CA LYS A 35 18.92 67.11 20.60
C LYS A 35 18.14 67.97 21.60
N VAL A 36 17.23 68.82 21.10
CA VAL A 36 16.37 69.67 21.95
C VAL A 36 14.99 69.05 22.20
N GLY A 37 14.83 67.74 21.94
CA GLY A 37 13.59 67.00 22.20
C GLY A 37 12.41 67.36 21.29
N LYS A 38 12.66 68.04 20.16
CA LYS A 38 11.61 68.41 19.18
C LYS A 38 11.58 67.43 18.02
N SER A 39 10.37 67.05 17.60
CA SER A 39 10.17 66.27 16.37
C SER A 39 10.23 67.18 15.14
N ILE A 40 10.90 66.72 14.07
CA ILE A 40 10.87 67.36 12.75
C ILE A 40 10.05 66.51 11.79
N SER A 41 9.11 67.14 11.09
CA SER A 41 8.40 66.54 9.96
C SER A 41 9.15 66.78 8.65
N SER A 42 8.92 65.90 7.69
CA SER A 42 9.35 66.07 6.30
C SER A 42 8.13 66.11 5.40
N GLU A 43 8.17 66.86 4.30
CA GLU A 43 7.14 66.80 3.27
C GLU A 43 7.09 65.41 2.59
N TYR A 44 8.17 64.63 2.70
CA TYR A 44 8.27 63.25 2.25
C TYR A 44 7.78 62.22 3.27
N ASP A 45 7.19 62.68 4.38
CA ASP A 45 6.42 61.82 5.29
C ASP A 45 5.05 61.52 4.65
N PHE A 46 5.06 60.75 3.56
CA PHE A 46 3.88 60.56 2.72
C PHE A 46 2.66 60.07 3.52
N PRO A 47 1.45 60.64 3.29
CA PRO A 47 0.27 60.37 4.12
C PRO A 47 -0.17 58.89 4.19
N PHE A 48 0.12 58.11 3.14
CA PHE A 48 -0.24 56.69 3.07
C PHE A 48 0.72 55.78 3.87
N LEU A 49 1.81 56.31 4.43
CA LEU A 49 2.74 55.56 5.27
C LEU A 49 2.42 55.73 6.75
N SER A 50 2.72 54.72 7.56
CA SER A 50 2.56 54.80 9.02
C SER A 50 3.41 55.90 9.64
N SER A 51 2.99 56.45 10.78
CA SER A 51 3.75 57.47 11.52
C SER A 51 5.22 57.07 11.75
N LEU A 52 6.12 58.03 11.65
CA LEU A 52 7.57 57.83 11.73
C LEU A 52 8.14 58.45 13.00
N GLN A 53 8.95 57.67 13.73
CA GLN A 53 9.66 58.14 14.92
C GLN A 53 11.09 58.55 14.55
N ARG A 54 11.55 59.69 15.08
CA ARG A 54 12.88 60.27 14.84
C ARG A 54 13.56 60.65 16.15
N SER A 55 13.99 59.64 16.92
CA SER A 55 14.89 59.88 18.06
C SER A 55 16.32 60.15 17.59
N SER A 56 17.16 60.76 18.44
CA SER A 56 18.58 60.97 18.11
C SER A 56 19.26 59.65 17.70
N THR A 57 18.99 58.57 18.44
CA THR A 57 19.55 57.24 18.14
C THR A 57 19.12 56.68 16.79
N ILE A 58 17.86 56.85 16.40
CA ILE A 58 17.34 56.40 15.10
C ILE A 58 17.95 57.23 13.96
N ILE A 59 18.07 58.53 14.16
CA ILE A 59 18.66 59.46 13.20
C ILE A 59 20.14 59.13 12.97
N ASP A 60 20.92 59.00 14.05
CA ASP A 60 22.35 58.73 13.96
C ASP A 60 22.61 57.38 13.27
N LYS A 61 21.82 56.36 13.60
CA LYS A 61 21.85 55.08 12.91
C LYS A 61 21.51 55.22 11.43
N ALA A 62 20.45 55.94 11.07
CA ALA A 62 20.03 56.11 9.69
C ALA A 62 21.13 56.74 8.82
N PHE A 63 21.84 57.76 9.32
CA PHE A 63 22.97 58.36 8.59
C PHE A 63 24.19 57.45 8.50
N SER A 64 24.47 56.66 9.55
CA SER A 64 25.53 55.65 9.50
C SER A 64 25.20 54.54 8.49
N ASP A 65 23.94 54.13 8.42
CA ASP A 65 23.44 53.12 7.49
C ASP A 65 23.64 53.54 6.02
N ILE A 66 23.59 54.84 5.68
CA ILE A 66 23.80 55.37 4.32
C ILE A 66 25.16 56.04 4.12
N GLU A 67 26.15 55.73 4.96
CA GLU A 67 27.51 56.25 4.81
C GLU A 67 28.29 55.50 3.73
N GLN A 68 28.21 54.16 3.74
CA GLN A 68 28.92 53.28 2.82
C GLN A 68 28.16 53.09 1.50
N ASN A 69 28.86 53.14 0.36
CA ASN A 69 28.25 53.06 -0.98
C ASN A 69 27.41 51.79 -1.20
N GLN A 70 27.88 50.63 -0.74
CA GLN A 70 27.12 49.38 -0.82
C GLN A 70 25.76 49.49 -0.11
N ASN A 71 25.73 50.10 1.07
CA ASN A 71 24.50 50.27 1.81
C ASN A 71 23.60 51.35 1.20
N LYS A 72 24.17 52.44 0.66
CA LYS A 72 23.41 53.44 -0.10
C LYS A 72 22.63 52.77 -1.21
N VAL A 73 23.29 52.00 -2.08
CA VAL A 73 22.61 51.26 -3.16
C VAL A 73 21.51 50.35 -2.61
N PHE A 74 21.82 49.56 -1.57
CA PHE A 74 20.85 48.65 -0.97
C PHE A 74 19.61 49.36 -0.42
N TYR A 75 19.77 50.41 0.39
CA TYR A 75 18.66 51.15 0.96
C TYR A 75 17.90 51.98 -0.09
N SER A 76 18.57 52.44 -1.14
CA SER A 76 17.95 53.15 -2.26
C SER A 76 16.97 52.29 -3.04
N LEU A 77 17.21 50.97 -3.13
CA LEU A 77 16.25 50.03 -3.71
C LEU A 77 14.93 49.96 -2.93
N PHE A 78 14.87 50.47 -1.70
CA PHE A 78 13.65 50.50 -0.88
C PHE A 78 13.12 51.91 -0.63
N TRP A 79 13.60 52.91 -1.39
CA TRP A 79 13.15 54.29 -1.27
C TRP A 79 13.02 54.98 -2.64
N PHE A 80 12.47 56.19 -2.65
CA PHE A 80 12.16 56.92 -3.88
C PHE A 80 13.33 57.78 -4.37
N LEU A 81 13.43 57.91 -5.70
CA LEU A 81 14.34 58.80 -6.43
C LEU A 81 13.55 59.97 -7.02
N ASN A 82 14.16 61.16 -7.08
CA ASN A 82 13.60 62.35 -7.73
C ASN A 82 14.51 62.88 -8.85
N LEU A 83 14.81 62.01 -9.82
CA LEU A 83 15.87 62.26 -10.79
C LEU A 83 15.48 63.23 -11.92
N ASN A 84 14.20 63.25 -12.29
CA ASN A 84 13.71 64.00 -13.46
C ASN A 84 12.31 64.61 -13.22
N PRO A 85 11.83 65.49 -14.11
CA PRO A 85 10.53 66.16 -13.94
C PRO A 85 9.33 65.20 -13.84
N ILE A 86 9.41 64.02 -14.44
CA ILE A 86 8.34 63.02 -14.36
C ILE A 86 8.30 62.39 -12.97
N ASP A 87 9.46 62.04 -12.41
CA ASP A 87 9.57 61.58 -11.02
C ASP A 87 9.05 62.63 -10.04
N ASN A 88 9.44 63.89 -10.22
CA ASN A 88 8.96 64.98 -9.38
C ASN A 88 7.44 65.10 -9.43
N THR A 89 6.84 65.01 -10.62
CA THR A 89 5.38 65.07 -10.79
C THR A 89 4.67 63.92 -10.04
N ALA A 90 5.18 62.69 -10.16
CA ALA A 90 4.64 61.55 -9.42
C ALA A 90 4.81 61.71 -7.90
N ILE A 91 5.95 62.22 -7.45
CA ILE A 91 6.22 62.52 -6.03
C ILE A 91 5.24 63.56 -5.47
N GLN A 92 4.93 64.63 -6.21
CA GLN A 92 3.93 65.62 -5.77
C GLN A 92 2.54 64.98 -5.55
N HIS A 93 2.18 63.97 -6.36
CA HIS A 93 0.99 63.17 -6.11
C HIS A 93 1.11 62.32 -4.83
N LEU A 94 2.28 61.75 -4.53
CA LEU A 94 2.50 61.06 -3.25
C LEU A 94 2.40 62.01 -2.04
N ILE A 95 2.93 63.23 -2.13
CA ILE A 95 2.85 64.25 -1.06
C ILE A 95 1.39 64.62 -0.79
N SER A 96 0.59 64.78 -1.85
CA SER A 96 -0.86 65.05 -1.74
C SER A 96 -1.71 63.82 -1.38
N GLY A 97 -1.09 62.65 -1.19
CA GLY A 97 -1.78 61.42 -0.79
C GLY A 97 -2.41 60.62 -1.94
N ASN A 98 -2.23 61.02 -3.20
CA ASN A 98 -2.75 60.33 -4.37
C ASN A 98 -1.76 59.28 -4.90
N LYS A 99 -1.72 58.12 -4.23
CA LYS A 99 -0.82 56.99 -4.57
C LYS A 99 -1.12 56.41 -5.95
N GLU A 100 -2.39 56.37 -6.33
CA GLU A 100 -2.89 55.78 -7.57
C GLU A 100 -2.35 56.56 -8.77
N LYS A 101 -2.38 57.90 -8.70
CA LYS A 101 -1.89 58.74 -9.79
C LYS A 101 -0.37 58.65 -9.95
N ALA A 102 0.37 58.61 -8.85
CA ALA A 102 1.82 58.38 -8.90
C ALA A 102 2.15 57.01 -9.55
N SER A 103 1.40 55.97 -9.17
CA SER A 103 1.51 54.63 -9.76
C SER A 103 1.22 54.63 -11.27
N GLU A 104 0.19 55.37 -11.72
CA GLU A 104 -0.16 55.51 -13.13
C GLU A 104 0.97 56.17 -13.95
N ILE A 105 1.57 57.23 -13.41
CA ILE A 105 2.65 57.97 -14.08
C ILE A 105 3.87 57.08 -14.29
N TRP A 106 4.38 56.43 -13.24
CA TRP A 106 5.51 55.52 -13.39
C TRP A 106 5.14 54.27 -14.18
N GLY A 107 3.90 53.79 -14.08
CA GLY A 107 3.40 52.62 -14.81
C GLY A 107 3.55 52.77 -16.32
N LYS A 108 3.23 53.96 -16.87
CA LYS A 108 3.40 54.27 -18.30
C LYS A 108 4.86 54.24 -18.79
N LEU A 109 5.82 54.42 -17.88
CA LEU A 109 7.24 54.40 -18.21
C LEU A 109 7.86 53.00 -18.19
N ILE A 110 7.20 52.04 -17.51
CA ILE A 110 7.69 50.68 -17.37
C ILE A 110 6.88 49.63 -18.15
N ASN A 111 5.62 49.94 -18.51
CA ASN A 111 4.73 48.99 -19.17
C ASN A 111 5.30 48.56 -20.53
N GLU A 112 5.55 47.25 -20.68
CA GLU A 112 6.14 46.61 -21.87
C GLU A 112 7.47 47.20 -22.35
N LYS A 113 8.17 47.93 -21.47
CA LYS A 113 9.45 48.58 -21.77
C LYS A 113 10.59 47.85 -21.09
N GLU A 114 11.74 47.85 -21.75
CA GLU A 114 13.01 47.48 -21.11
C GLU A 114 13.55 48.62 -20.25
N VAL A 115 14.32 48.24 -19.24
CA VAL A 115 15.01 49.19 -18.37
C VAL A 115 16.10 49.88 -19.19
N ASN A 116 16.15 51.20 -19.12
CA ASN A 116 17.12 52.04 -19.80
C ASN A 116 17.43 53.30 -18.95
N SER A 117 18.41 54.09 -19.41
CA SER A 117 18.88 55.30 -18.72
C SER A 117 17.82 56.37 -18.47
N LYS A 118 16.65 56.31 -19.15
CA LYS A 118 15.57 57.30 -19.00
C LYS A 118 14.45 56.84 -18.06
N ASN A 119 14.39 55.55 -17.69
CA ASN A 119 13.26 55.01 -16.92
C ASN A 119 13.65 54.16 -15.71
N TYR A 120 14.93 53.91 -15.42
CA TYR A 120 15.34 53.09 -14.26
C TYR A 120 14.82 53.66 -12.93
N SER A 121 14.71 54.99 -12.79
CA SER A 121 14.14 55.63 -11.61
C SER A 121 12.66 55.28 -11.43
N ALA A 122 11.89 55.26 -12.53
CA ALA A 122 10.50 54.82 -12.54
C ALA A 122 10.36 53.34 -12.16
N PHE A 123 11.25 52.46 -12.65
CA PHE A 123 11.31 51.05 -12.23
C PHE A 123 11.54 50.91 -10.72
N ASN A 124 12.47 51.66 -10.15
CA ASN A 124 12.71 51.64 -8.70
C ASN A 124 11.49 52.18 -7.93
N ASN A 125 10.99 53.35 -8.31
CA ASN A 125 9.93 54.05 -7.59
C ASN A 125 8.61 53.26 -7.58
N ILE A 126 8.18 52.75 -8.73
CA ILE A 126 6.92 51.99 -8.81
C ILE A 126 7.02 50.65 -8.09
N SER A 127 8.16 49.96 -8.18
CA SER A 127 8.36 48.71 -7.45
C SER A 127 8.37 48.95 -5.94
N THR A 128 8.88 50.08 -5.45
CA THR A 128 8.77 50.47 -4.04
C THR A 128 7.30 50.66 -3.61
N LEU A 129 6.44 51.23 -4.46
CA LEU A 129 4.99 51.31 -4.19
C LEU A 129 4.30 49.94 -4.19
N TYR A 130 4.64 49.07 -5.13
CA TYR A 130 4.11 47.72 -5.21
C TYR A 130 4.51 46.86 -3.99
N LEU A 131 5.74 47.01 -3.50
CA LEU A 131 6.20 46.35 -2.26
C LEU A 131 5.50 46.86 -0.98
N LEU A 132 4.81 48.00 -1.06
CA LEU A 132 3.93 48.52 -0.02
C LEU A 132 2.46 48.16 -0.24
N GLY A 133 2.12 47.42 -1.30
CA GLY A 133 0.77 46.92 -1.54
C GLY A 133 0.37 45.82 -0.55
N ASP A 134 -0.93 45.66 -0.36
CA ASP A 134 -1.49 44.68 0.58
C ASP A 134 -1.77 43.32 -0.08
N SER A 135 -1.72 43.23 -1.41
CA SER A 135 -2.00 42.00 -2.16
C SER A 135 -0.73 41.23 -2.52
N LYS A 136 -0.84 39.90 -2.62
CA LYS A 136 0.25 39.03 -3.13
C LYS A 136 0.66 39.41 -4.56
N GLU A 137 -0.29 39.84 -5.38
CA GLU A 137 -0.05 40.25 -6.76
C GLU A 137 0.78 41.55 -6.82
N ASP A 138 0.50 42.52 -5.95
CA ASP A 138 1.33 43.72 -5.85
C ASP A 138 2.76 43.37 -5.40
N LEU A 139 2.91 42.54 -4.38
CA LEU A 139 4.23 42.09 -3.93
C LEU A 139 5.00 41.39 -5.06
N LYS A 140 4.34 40.48 -5.78
CA LYS A 140 4.92 39.76 -6.92
C LYS A 140 5.36 40.72 -8.03
N ARG A 141 4.55 41.72 -8.36
CA ARG A 141 4.91 42.77 -9.32
C ARG A 141 6.11 43.57 -8.82
N GLY A 142 6.09 44.03 -7.58
CA GLY A 142 7.18 44.79 -6.97
C GLY A 142 8.51 44.05 -7.00
N ILE A 143 8.51 42.77 -6.60
CA ILE A 143 9.69 41.88 -6.63
C ILE A 143 10.20 41.71 -8.06
N THR A 144 9.31 41.37 -8.99
CA THR A 144 9.66 41.15 -10.41
C THR A 144 10.27 42.40 -11.03
N THR A 145 9.65 43.56 -10.82
CA THR A 145 10.13 44.85 -11.34
C THR A 145 11.47 45.24 -10.72
N LYS A 146 11.68 44.99 -9.42
CA LYS A 146 12.95 45.29 -8.74
C LYS A 146 14.09 44.41 -9.22
N ILE A 147 13.83 43.11 -9.40
CA ILE A 147 14.82 42.18 -9.96
C ILE A 147 15.14 42.54 -11.42
N LYS A 148 14.13 42.87 -12.24
CA LYS A 148 14.34 43.35 -13.62
C LYS A 148 15.23 44.60 -13.68
N LEU A 149 15.08 45.53 -12.73
CA LEU A 149 15.96 46.69 -12.61
C LEU A 149 17.41 46.25 -12.33
N ILE A 150 17.63 45.36 -11.37
CA ILE A 150 18.98 44.93 -10.96
C ILE A 150 19.67 44.10 -12.07
N GLU A 151 18.92 43.26 -12.78
CA GLU A 151 19.43 42.42 -13.87
C GLU A 151 19.75 43.20 -15.15
N SER A 152 19.25 44.44 -15.28
CA SER A 152 19.50 45.29 -16.45
C SER A 152 20.93 45.82 -16.50
N GLU A 153 21.48 45.98 -17.71
CA GLU A 153 22.74 46.69 -17.94
C GLU A 153 22.71 48.16 -17.47
N ASN A 154 21.52 48.76 -17.38
CA ASN A 154 21.32 50.11 -16.87
C ASN A 154 21.20 50.17 -15.34
N PHE A 155 21.36 49.06 -14.63
CA PHE A 155 21.49 49.08 -13.17
C PHE A 155 22.71 49.89 -12.72
N LYS A 156 23.79 49.90 -13.52
CA LYS A 156 24.95 50.76 -13.28
C LYS A 156 24.59 52.25 -13.19
N ASP A 157 23.62 52.70 -13.99
CA ASP A 157 23.19 54.11 -13.99
C ASP A 157 22.44 54.43 -12.69
N PHE A 158 21.62 53.49 -12.21
CA PHE A 158 21.01 53.58 -10.88
C PHE A 158 22.07 53.64 -9.78
N VAL A 159 23.09 52.77 -9.84
CA VAL A 159 24.18 52.72 -8.85
C VAL A 159 24.94 54.04 -8.78
N HIS A 160 25.35 54.58 -9.93
CA HIS A 160 26.06 55.87 -9.99
C HIS A 160 25.20 57.07 -9.56
N THR A 161 23.88 56.94 -9.61
CA THR A 161 22.96 57.99 -9.15
C THR A 161 22.88 58.07 -7.62
N VAL A 162 22.98 56.92 -6.95
CA VAL A 162 22.75 56.83 -5.48
C VAL A 162 24.03 56.61 -4.67
N ALA A 163 25.12 56.26 -5.35
CA ALA A 163 26.46 56.08 -4.80
C ALA A 163 27.49 56.84 -5.66
N ASP A 164 28.76 56.79 -5.28
CA ASP A 164 29.82 57.46 -6.06
C ASP A 164 29.94 56.85 -7.47
N GLU A 165 30.21 57.70 -8.49
CA GLU A 165 30.31 57.29 -9.90
C GLU A 165 31.41 56.26 -10.19
N THR A 166 32.36 56.09 -9.27
CA THR A 166 33.45 55.10 -9.37
C THR A 166 33.10 53.75 -8.73
N PHE A 167 31.94 53.64 -8.06
CA PHE A 167 31.52 52.44 -7.37
C PHE A 167 30.94 51.41 -8.34
N SER A 168 31.59 50.26 -8.47
CA SER A 168 31.04 49.11 -9.17
C SER A 168 30.32 48.17 -8.21
N ILE A 169 29.30 47.47 -8.70
CA ILE A 169 28.52 46.53 -7.91
C ILE A 169 28.52 45.13 -8.53
N ASP A 170 28.58 44.13 -7.66
CA ASP A 170 28.32 42.74 -8.02
C ASP A 170 26.80 42.53 -8.11
N THR A 171 26.27 42.55 -9.34
CA THR A 171 24.84 42.39 -9.61
C THR A 171 24.26 41.10 -9.02
N PRO A 172 24.84 39.90 -9.27
CA PRO A 172 24.43 38.67 -8.58
C PRO A 172 24.37 38.83 -7.07
N LYS A 173 25.40 39.42 -6.45
CA LYS A 173 25.41 39.61 -5.00
C LYS A 173 24.32 40.57 -4.52
N GLN A 174 24.03 41.62 -5.29
CA GLN A 174 22.97 42.56 -4.98
C GLN A 174 21.58 41.91 -5.05
N ILE A 175 21.35 41.00 -6.00
CA ILE A 175 20.13 40.18 -6.06
C ILE A 175 20.01 39.32 -4.80
N GLU A 176 21.08 38.65 -4.37
CA GLU A 176 21.07 37.84 -3.14
C GLU A 176 20.70 38.68 -1.91
N LEU A 177 21.28 39.88 -1.77
CA LEU A 177 21.00 40.79 -0.66
C LEU A 177 19.53 41.25 -0.66
N LEU A 178 19.00 41.60 -1.84
CA LEU A 178 17.58 41.96 -1.98
C LEU A 178 16.68 40.81 -1.55
N ILE A 179 16.93 39.60 -2.07
CA ILE A 179 16.11 38.42 -1.76
C ILE A 179 16.21 38.08 -0.28
N ALA A 180 17.41 38.08 0.31
CA ALA A 180 17.60 37.79 1.73
C ALA A 180 16.80 38.76 2.64
N GLU A 181 16.80 40.04 2.30
CA GLU A 181 16.00 41.04 3.01
C GLU A 181 14.49 40.75 2.84
N LEU A 182 14.02 40.52 1.61
CA LEU A 182 12.62 40.19 1.35
C LEU A 182 12.16 38.93 2.10
N LEU A 183 12.98 37.86 2.11
CA LEU A 183 12.70 36.64 2.88
C LEU A 183 12.58 36.94 4.38
N THR A 184 13.43 37.82 4.91
CA THR A 184 13.35 38.28 6.31
C THR A 184 12.04 39.05 6.57
N GLN A 185 11.60 39.88 5.63
CA GLN A 185 10.35 40.65 5.74
C GLN A 185 9.07 39.79 5.62
N PHE A 186 9.18 38.66 4.92
CA PHE A 186 8.11 37.68 4.69
C PHE A 186 8.06 36.57 5.73
N LYS A 187 9.12 36.44 6.54
CA LYS A 187 9.17 35.51 7.66
C LYS A 187 7.93 35.67 8.55
N ASP A 188 7.35 34.54 8.92
CA ASP A 188 6.13 34.41 9.75
C ASP A 188 4.83 34.96 9.12
N LYS A 189 4.87 35.53 7.90
CA LYS A 189 3.70 36.02 7.17
C LYS A 189 3.23 35.09 6.06
N TYR A 190 4.18 34.43 5.41
CA TYR A 190 3.94 33.52 4.30
C TYR A 190 4.63 32.20 4.57
N SER A 191 4.00 31.10 4.16
CA SER A 191 4.65 29.80 4.11
C SER A 191 5.78 29.78 3.08
N ALA A 192 6.64 28.75 3.12
CA ALA A 192 7.69 28.58 2.12
C ALA A 192 7.13 28.51 0.68
N SER A 193 6.02 27.78 0.48
CA SER A 193 5.37 27.67 -0.84
C SER A 193 4.82 29.01 -1.33
N GLU A 194 4.13 29.76 -0.47
CA GLU A 194 3.61 31.08 -0.82
C GLU A 194 4.74 32.06 -1.09
N THR A 195 5.83 31.97 -0.32
CA THR A 195 7.01 32.80 -0.53
C THR A 195 7.63 32.51 -1.89
N MET A 196 7.80 31.24 -2.28
CA MET A 196 8.31 30.89 -3.62
C MET A 196 7.40 31.40 -4.75
N GLU A 197 6.09 31.38 -4.56
CA GLU A 197 5.12 31.88 -5.54
C GLU A 197 5.29 33.39 -5.82
N LEU A 198 5.65 34.18 -4.81
CA LEU A 198 5.94 35.61 -4.96
C LEU A 198 7.12 35.88 -5.91
N PHE A 199 8.01 34.91 -6.11
CA PHE A 199 9.15 35.01 -7.03
C PHE A 199 8.94 34.24 -8.34
N SER A 200 7.74 33.70 -8.63
CA SER A 200 7.54 32.80 -9.78
C SER A 200 7.84 33.43 -11.14
N ASN A 201 7.80 34.76 -11.24
CA ASN A 201 8.09 35.51 -12.46
C ASN A 201 9.58 35.87 -12.60
N CYS A 202 10.40 35.53 -11.61
CA CYS A 202 11.85 35.75 -11.63
C CYS A 202 12.55 34.49 -12.14
N ASN A 203 13.67 34.66 -12.85
CA ASN A 203 14.44 33.56 -13.42
C ASN A 203 15.93 33.65 -13.03
N GLY A 204 16.77 32.81 -13.63
CA GLY A 204 18.23 32.87 -13.48
C GLY A 204 18.73 32.80 -12.03
N THR A 205 19.45 33.84 -11.62
CA THR A 205 20.11 33.96 -10.30
C THR A 205 19.13 33.89 -9.14
N THR A 206 17.96 34.51 -9.30
CA THR A 206 16.92 34.55 -8.25
C THR A 206 16.44 33.15 -7.89
N GLN A 207 16.02 32.37 -8.88
CA GLN A 207 15.52 31.00 -8.67
C GLN A 207 16.61 30.10 -8.08
N LYS A 208 17.86 30.24 -8.54
CA LYS A 208 18.99 29.47 -8.01
C LYS A 208 19.23 29.77 -6.53
N TYR A 209 19.19 31.04 -6.13
CA TYR A 209 19.39 31.45 -4.75
C TYR A 209 18.24 30.98 -3.85
N LEU A 210 16.98 31.17 -4.27
CA LEU A 210 15.80 30.73 -3.54
C LEU A 210 15.79 29.21 -3.37
N SER A 211 16.03 28.47 -4.46
CA SER A 211 16.11 27.01 -4.43
C SER A 211 17.16 26.53 -3.42
N LYS A 212 18.35 27.15 -3.42
CA LYS A 212 19.37 26.84 -2.41
C LYS A 212 18.88 27.12 -0.98
N LYS A 213 18.30 28.29 -0.74
CA LYS A 213 17.82 28.68 0.61
C LYS A 213 16.69 27.82 1.15
N PHE A 214 15.73 27.46 0.32
CA PHE A 214 14.61 26.61 0.76
C PHE A 214 14.97 25.12 0.85
N THR A 215 16.10 24.69 0.29
CA THR A 215 16.57 23.29 0.37
C THR A 215 17.61 23.04 1.46
N GLU A 216 18.33 24.07 1.93
CA GLU A 216 19.36 23.96 2.98
C GLU A 216 18.86 23.22 4.24
N GLU A 217 17.72 23.63 4.81
CA GLU A 217 17.17 23.02 6.03
C GLU A 217 16.63 21.58 5.82
N PRO A 218 15.77 21.31 4.81
CA PRO A 218 15.32 19.94 4.53
C PRO A 218 16.47 18.96 4.27
N VAL A 219 17.50 19.38 3.51
CA VAL A 219 18.68 18.56 3.26
C VAL A 219 19.41 18.24 4.56
N HIS A 220 19.70 19.25 5.38
CA HIS A 220 20.41 19.05 6.64
C HIS A 220 19.65 18.11 7.59
N LYS A 221 18.32 18.25 7.69
CA LYS A 221 17.48 17.34 8.49
C LYS A 221 17.52 15.90 7.98
N ILE A 222 17.43 15.68 6.67
CA ILE A 222 17.50 14.34 6.08
C ILE A 222 18.86 13.71 6.36
N GLU A 223 19.96 14.41 6.11
CA GLU A 223 21.32 13.91 6.35
C GLU A 223 21.53 13.55 7.81
N THR A 224 21.05 14.40 8.73
CA THR A 224 21.11 14.14 10.17
C THR A 224 20.32 12.87 10.56
N GLN A 225 19.12 12.66 10.00
CA GLN A 225 18.33 11.46 10.28
C GLN A 225 19.00 10.19 9.76
N ILE A 226 19.61 10.24 8.56
CA ILE A 226 20.37 9.11 7.99
C ILE A 226 21.55 8.77 8.90
N GLU A 227 22.34 9.77 9.31
CA GLU A 227 23.50 9.56 10.19
C GLU A 227 23.08 8.98 11.55
N GLN A 228 22.02 9.51 12.16
CA GLN A 228 21.48 8.98 13.41
C GLN A 228 20.98 7.53 13.28
N CYS A 229 20.31 7.21 12.17
CA CYS A 229 19.86 5.85 11.88
C CYS A 229 21.05 4.90 11.76
N ASN A 230 22.06 5.30 10.99
CA ASN A 230 23.28 4.52 10.77
C ASN A 230 24.01 4.20 12.09
N LYS A 231 24.21 5.21 12.95
CA LYS A 231 24.81 5.03 14.29
C LYS A 231 23.99 4.08 15.16
N LYS A 232 22.66 4.24 15.18
CA LYS A 232 21.76 3.38 15.96
C LYS A 232 21.77 1.92 15.46
N ARG A 233 21.74 1.72 14.14
CA ARG A 233 21.81 0.40 13.50
C ARG A 233 23.10 -0.33 13.84
N ILE A 234 24.25 0.33 13.69
CA ILE A 234 25.57 -0.26 13.99
C ILE A 234 25.66 -0.69 15.46
N ASN A 235 25.13 0.13 16.38
CA ASN A 235 25.16 -0.17 17.82
C ASN A 235 24.15 -1.22 18.27
N ASN A 236 23.05 -1.41 17.54
CA ASN A 236 22.00 -2.37 17.89
C ASN A 236 21.27 -2.90 16.66
N ARG A 237 21.86 -3.92 16.01
CA ARG A 237 21.31 -4.57 14.81
C ARG A 237 19.96 -5.24 15.07
N SER A 238 19.73 -5.74 16.29
CA SER A 238 18.46 -6.36 16.69
C SER A 238 17.26 -5.41 16.60
N ASN A 239 17.47 -4.10 16.70
CA ASN A 239 16.44 -3.08 16.57
C ASN A 239 16.44 -2.37 15.21
N ALA A 240 17.23 -2.86 14.24
CA ALA A 240 17.39 -2.20 12.94
C ALA A 240 16.06 -2.01 12.19
N HIS A 241 15.09 -2.93 12.34
CA HIS A 241 13.75 -2.75 11.77
C HIS A 241 13.07 -1.46 12.24
N LYS A 242 13.11 -1.18 13.55
CA LYS A 242 12.54 0.03 14.14
C LYS A 242 13.26 1.27 13.63
N PHE A 243 14.60 1.26 13.63
CA PHE A 243 15.39 2.40 13.17
C PHE A 243 15.14 2.75 11.70
N GLY A 244 15.08 1.74 10.82
CA GLY A 244 14.74 1.96 9.41
C GLY A 244 13.32 2.50 9.22
N THR A 245 12.36 2.03 10.01
CA THR A 245 10.96 2.54 9.97
C THR A 245 10.86 3.98 10.48
N ASP A 246 11.58 4.31 11.56
CA ASP A 246 11.67 5.67 12.09
C ASP A 246 12.36 6.62 11.09
N LEU A 247 13.42 6.16 10.41
CA LEU A 247 14.09 6.93 9.34
C LEU A 247 13.10 7.31 8.23
N TYR A 248 12.32 6.34 7.73
CA TYR A 248 11.29 6.61 6.72
C TYR A 248 10.28 7.65 7.21
N ARG A 249 9.72 7.45 8.41
CA ARG A 249 8.70 8.34 8.97
C ARG A 249 9.21 9.78 9.15
N ASN A 250 10.43 9.92 9.67
CA ASN A 250 11.01 11.23 10.00
C ASN A 250 11.51 11.99 8.76
N THR A 251 11.80 11.30 7.66
CA THR A 251 12.32 11.93 6.43
C THR A 251 11.25 12.16 5.36
N LYS A 252 10.12 11.46 5.41
CA LYS A 252 9.06 11.52 4.37
C LYS A 252 8.57 12.95 4.09
N GLY A 253 8.35 13.76 5.13
CA GLY A 253 7.87 15.14 4.98
C GLY A 253 8.89 16.05 4.31
N GLU A 254 10.12 16.02 4.80
CA GLU A 254 11.22 16.83 4.25
C GLU A 254 11.58 16.42 2.83
N LEU A 255 11.56 15.11 2.52
CA LEU A 255 11.81 14.62 1.16
C LEU A 255 10.70 15.05 0.18
N ALA A 256 9.44 15.08 0.63
CA ALA A 256 8.33 15.57 -0.18
C ALA A 256 8.43 17.08 -0.43
N LEU A 257 8.81 17.87 0.59
CA LEU A 257 9.07 19.30 0.45
C LEU A 257 10.21 19.55 -0.54
N LEU A 258 11.34 18.86 -0.38
CA LEU A 258 12.48 18.95 -1.30
C LEU A 258 12.06 18.63 -2.75
N LYS A 259 11.29 17.55 -2.95
CA LYS A 259 10.74 17.18 -4.26
C LYS A 259 9.90 18.30 -4.88
N SER A 260 9.12 19.02 -4.09
CA SER A 260 8.28 20.12 -4.59
C SER A 260 9.09 21.35 -5.02
N ILE A 261 10.25 21.60 -4.38
CA ILE A 261 11.09 22.76 -4.65
C ILE A 261 11.99 22.53 -5.87
N VAL A 262 12.69 21.39 -5.91
CA VAL A 262 13.71 21.12 -6.95
C VAL A 262 13.25 20.11 -8.01
N GLY A 263 12.10 19.48 -7.84
CA GLY A 263 11.65 18.40 -8.72
C GLY A 263 12.38 17.08 -8.47
N ASN A 264 11.81 15.98 -8.98
CA ASN A 264 12.34 14.63 -8.78
C ASN A 264 13.54 14.27 -9.68
N ALA A 265 13.81 15.07 -10.71
CA ALA A 265 14.85 14.80 -11.69
C ALA A 265 16.23 15.29 -11.24
N THR A 266 16.30 16.16 -10.24
CA THR A 266 17.54 16.79 -9.78
C THR A 266 18.44 15.81 -9.05
N LEU A 267 19.75 16.02 -9.21
CA LEU A 267 20.78 15.17 -8.58
C LEU A 267 20.66 15.17 -7.05
N GLN A 268 20.42 16.34 -6.44
CA GLN A 268 20.28 16.48 -4.98
C GLN A 268 19.12 15.64 -4.42
N TYR A 269 17.93 15.73 -5.02
CA TYR A 269 16.78 14.92 -4.61
C TYR A 269 17.07 13.42 -4.79
N LYS A 270 17.57 13.02 -5.97
CA LYS A 270 17.89 11.62 -6.28
C LYS A 270 18.89 11.02 -5.28
N MET A 271 19.96 11.76 -4.96
CA MET A 271 20.98 11.33 -4.01
C MET A 271 20.40 11.12 -2.61
N LEU A 272 19.62 12.07 -2.09
CA LEU A 272 19.04 11.98 -0.75
C LEU A 272 18.01 10.86 -0.65
N ALA A 273 17.11 10.73 -1.62
CA ALA A 273 16.15 9.64 -1.68
C ALA A 273 16.85 8.27 -1.71
N ASP A 274 17.86 8.12 -2.56
CA ASP A 274 18.63 6.88 -2.63
C ASP A 274 19.44 6.60 -1.36
N ASN A 275 19.99 7.61 -0.69
CA ASN A 275 20.71 7.41 0.56
C ASN A 275 19.78 6.96 1.69
N ILE A 276 18.55 7.50 1.75
CA ILE A 276 17.50 6.99 2.65
C ILE A 276 17.20 5.53 2.31
N ALA A 277 16.94 5.22 1.04
CA ALA A 277 16.61 3.86 0.61
C ALA A 277 17.74 2.86 0.91
N LYS A 278 19.01 3.24 0.70
CA LYS A 278 20.18 2.41 1.01
C LYS A 278 20.29 2.11 2.50
N GLU A 279 20.12 3.11 3.36
CA GLU A 279 20.19 2.90 4.82
C GLU A 279 19.00 2.06 5.32
N MET A 280 17.79 2.26 4.77
CA MET A 280 16.62 1.41 5.05
C MET A 280 16.84 -0.04 4.61
N LEU A 281 17.40 -0.25 3.41
CA LEU A 281 17.74 -1.58 2.93
C LEU A 281 18.77 -2.25 3.85
N GLN A 282 19.80 -1.51 4.27
CA GLN A 282 20.80 -2.04 5.19
C GLN A 282 20.19 -2.38 6.56
N CYS A 283 19.26 -1.57 7.07
CA CYS A 283 18.50 -1.90 8.27
C CYS A 283 17.71 -3.21 8.11
N SER A 284 17.11 -3.45 6.94
CA SER A 284 16.41 -4.71 6.64
C SER A 284 17.36 -5.90 6.68
N VAL A 285 18.53 -5.79 6.03
CA VAL A 285 19.53 -6.87 5.97
C VAL A 285 20.08 -7.18 7.36
N ASP A 286 20.49 -6.15 8.11
CA ASP A 286 21.04 -6.33 9.45
C ASP A 286 20.01 -6.94 10.41
N TYR A 287 18.76 -6.47 10.34
CA TYR A 287 17.69 -7.02 11.16
C TYR A 287 17.44 -8.50 10.87
N PHE A 288 17.41 -8.86 9.59
CA PHE A 288 17.20 -10.24 9.16
C PHE A 288 18.34 -11.16 9.62
N ASN A 289 19.59 -10.79 9.34
CA ASN A 289 20.76 -11.59 9.70
C ASN A 289 20.87 -11.77 11.22
N GLU A 290 20.75 -10.69 11.98
CA GLU A 290 20.81 -10.76 13.45
C GLU A 290 19.67 -11.60 14.03
N SER A 291 18.46 -11.52 13.44
CA SER A 291 17.32 -12.32 13.90
C SER A 291 17.48 -13.81 13.59
N GLN A 292 18.14 -14.15 12.47
CA GLN A 292 18.51 -15.53 12.17
C GLN A 292 19.58 -16.06 13.15
N GLU A 293 20.64 -15.29 13.38
CA GLU A 293 21.72 -15.68 14.32
C GLU A 293 21.21 -15.88 15.74
N GLN A 294 20.24 -15.07 16.17
CA GLN A 294 19.62 -15.14 17.49
C GLN A 294 18.47 -16.16 17.60
N GLU A 295 18.19 -16.92 16.53
CA GLU A 295 17.06 -17.87 16.46
C GLU A 295 15.74 -17.28 16.96
N LYS A 296 15.48 -16.00 16.65
CA LYS A 296 14.32 -15.28 17.18
C LYS A 296 13.03 -15.97 16.74
N SER A 297 12.23 -16.41 17.71
CA SER A 297 10.85 -16.83 17.46
C SER A 297 10.03 -15.60 17.07
N GLY A 298 9.81 -15.38 15.78
CA GLY A 298 9.11 -14.19 15.30
C GLY A 298 9.08 -14.07 13.79
N ASN A 299 8.36 -13.08 13.29
CA ASN A 299 8.18 -12.85 11.86
C ASN A 299 9.23 -11.88 11.27
N TYR A 300 10.49 -12.08 11.65
CA TYR A 300 11.59 -11.19 11.28
C TYR A 300 11.80 -11.11 9.76
N LEU A 301 11.53 -12.21 9.03
CA LEU A 301 11.55 -12.24 7.58
C LEU A 301 10.51 -11.30 6.96
N GLU A 302 9.27 -11.29 7.45
CA GLU A 302 8.22 -10.38 6.94
C GLU A 302 8.52 -8.92 7.30
N GLU A 303 9.03 -8.67 8.50
CA GLU A 303 9.41 -7.32 8.93
C GLU A 303 10.59 -6.76 8.12
N ALA A 304 11.61 -7.58 7.86
CA ALA A 304 12.68 -7.24 6.93
C ALA A 304 12.12 -6.97 5.53
N MET A 305 11.28 -7.87 5.02
CA MET A 305 10.64 -7.72 3.70
C MET A 305 9.84 -6.41 3.58
N LYS A 306 9.04 -6.06 4.59
CA LYS A 306 8.28 -4.80 4.62
C LYS A 306 9.21 -3.59 4.56
N LEU A 307 10.32 -3.61 5.30
CA LEU A 307 11.28 -2.53 5.29
C LEU A 307 12.02 -2.42 3.94
N ALA A 308 12.38 -3.55 3.32
CA ALA A 308 12.96 -3.58 1.97
C ALA A 308 11.99 -3.03 0.92
N LYS A 309 10.70 -3.37 0.99
CA LYS A 309 9.66 -2.82 0.10
C LYS A 309 9.45 -1.32 0.30
N LEU A 310 9.54 -0.83 1.55
CA LEU A 310 9.54 0.62 1.81
C LEU A 310 10.76 1.30 1.18
N ALA A 311 11.95 0.69 1.29
CA ALA A 311 13.15 1.20 0.62
C ALA A 311 12.99 1.26 -0.91
N GLU A 312 12.34 0.27 -1.51
CA GLU A 312 12.04 0.25 -2.95
C GLU A 312 11.18 1.46 -3.36
N SER A 313 10.16 1.77 -2.55
CA SER A 313 9.25 2.91 -2.81
C SER A 313 9.93 4.28 -2.74
N VAL A 314 11.07 4.37 -2.05
CA VAL A 314 11.84 5.60 -1.88
C VAL A 314 12.97 5.70 -2.92
N ALA A 315 13.55 4.57 -3.32
CA ALA A 315 14.64 4.51 -4.29
C ALA A 315 14.24 5.16 -5.63
N VAL A 316 15.12 5.99 -6.18
CA VAL A 316 14.88 6.73 -7.42
C VAL A 316 15.74 6.19 -8.54
N ASN A 317 17.05 6.05 -8.32
CA ASN A 317 17.96 5.59 -9.38
C ASN A 317 17.88 4.08 -9.57
N ASP A 318 18.08 3.64 -10.81
CA ASP A 318 17.93 2.23 -11.19
C ASP A 318 18.93 1.32 -10.47
N ALA A 319 20.16 1.78 -10.22
CA ALA A 319 21.15 1.02 -9.45
C ALA A 319 20.65 0.68 -8.03
N THR A 320 20.06 1.67 -7.34
CA THR A 320 19.52 1.48 -5.99
C THR A 320 18.28 0.60 -6.02
N LYS A 321 17.36 0.82 -6.98
CA LYS A 321 16.17 -0.01 -7.17
C LYS A 321 16.52 -1.47 -7.44
N ASN A 322 17.47 -1.72 -8.35
CA ASN A 322 17.90 -3.07 -8.69
C ASN A 322 18.48 -3.78 -7.47
N LYS A 323 19.35 -3.10 -6.70
CA LYS A 323 19.89 -3.67 -5.46
C LYS A 323 18.81 -3.99 -4.43
N VAL A 324 17.81 -3.12 -4.27
CA VAL A 324 16.67 -3.38 -3.37
C VAL A 324 15.87 -4.59 -3.87
N LYS A 325 15.57 -4.68 -5.18
CA LYS A 325 14.85 -5.80 -5.78
C LYS A 325 15.58 -7.13 -5.65
N GLU A 326 16.89 -7.14 -5.83
CA GLU A 326 17.72 -8.34 -5.60
C GLU A 326 17.63 -8.83 -4.16
N ASN A 327 17.65 -7.92 -3.19
CA ASN A 327 17.47 -8.27 -1.77
C ASN A 327 16.05 -8.75 -1.46
N ILE A 328 15.02 -8.13 -2.04
CA ILE A 328 13.63 -8.61 -1.93
C ILE A 328 13.51 -10.04 -2.48
N SER A 329 14.04 -10.29 -3.69
CA SER A 329 14.07 -11.62 -4.31
C SER A 329 14.81 -12.65 -3.44
N THR A 330 15.91 -12.24 -2.81
CA THR A 330 16.67 -13.09 -1.87
C THR A 330 15.81 -13.46 -0.65
N LEU A 331 15.14 -12.49 -0.04
CA LEU A 331 14.23 -12.72 1.08
C LEU A 331 13.02 -13.59 0.68
N GLU A 332 12.51 -13.43 -0.55
CA GLU A 332 11.43 -14.26 -1.10
C GLU A 332 11.89 -15.71 -1.29
N GLY A 333 13.08 -15.93 -1.84
CA GLY A 333 13.69 -17.26 -1.95
C GLY A 333 13.90 -17.93 -0.59
N MET A 334 14.18 -17.16 0.47
CA MET A 334 14.30 -17.69 1.83
C MET A 334 12.95 -18.13 2.40
N LYS A 335 11.84 -17.44 2.07
CA LYS A 335 10.47 -17.88 2.42
C LYS A 335 10.14 -19.23 1.78
N ASP A 336 10.51 -19.42 0.51
CA ASP A 336 10.27 -20.67 -0.23
C ASP A 336 11.10 -21.85 0.33
N LYS A 337 12.27 -21.57 0.91
CA LYS A 337 13.08 -22.57 1.60
C LYS A 337 12.39 -23.11 2.86
N GLU A 338 11.74 -22.26 3.65
CA GLU A 338 10.97 -22.71 4.84
C GLU A 338 9.86 -23.70 4.45
N LEU A 339 9.09 -23.40 3.39
CA LEU A 339 8.04 -24.30 2.89
C LEU A 339 8.63 -25.64 2.40
N SER A 340 9.73 -25.58 1.64
CA SER A 340 10.41 -26.77 1.13
C SER A 340 10.92 -27.66 2.25
N GLN A 341 11.49 -27.08 3.31
CA GLN A 341 11.97 -27.83 4.50
C GLN A 341 10.82 -28.56 5.22
N ILE A 342 9.65 -27.93 5.35
CA ILE A 342 8.47 -28.57 5.95
C ILE A 342 8.03 -29.78 5.12
N VAL A 343 8.01 -29.64 3.79
CA VAL A 343 7.70 -30.75 2.88
C VAL A 343 8.73 -31.87 3.00
N GLU A 344 10.02 -31.55 3.06
CA GLU A 344 11.10 -32.52 3.25
C GLU A 344 10.97 -33.30 4.56
N VAL A 345 10.63 -32.65 5.67
CA VAL A 345 10.39 -33.32 6.96
C VAL A 345 9.20 -34.28 6.87
N LEU A 346 8.09 -33.87 6.28
CA LEU A 346 6.93 -34.76 6.11
C LEU A 346 7.26 -35.94 5.18
N LYS A 347 8.05 -35.70 4.15
CA LYS A 347 8.53 -36.71 3.21
C LYS A 347 9.48 -37.69 3.88
N SER A 348 10.37 -37.23 4.75
CA SER A 348 11.29 -38.12 5.49
C SER A 348 10.51 -39.03 6.43
N VAL A 349 9.48 -38.53 7.12
CA VAL A 349 8.59 -39.36 7.96
C VAL A 349 7.91 -40.45 7.12
N LYS A 350 7.42 -40.09 5.93
CA LYS A 350 6.82 -41.06 5.00
C LYS A 350 7.81 -42.12 4.53
N LEU A 351 9.00 -41.71 4.09
CA LEU A 351 10.03 -42.64 3.62
C LEU A 351 10.49 -43.58 4.73
N MET A 352 10.68 -43.08 5.95
CA MET A 352 11.01 -43.94 7.11
C MET A 352 9.94 -45.00 7.37
N TYR A 353 8.66 -44.63 7.27
CA TYR A 353 7.56 -45.59 7.44
C TYR A 353 7.56 -46.66 6.33
N GLU A 354 7.71 -46.23 5.07
CA GLU A 354 7.77 -47.14 3.92
C GLU A 354 8.99 -48.07 3.99
N ASP A 355 10.14 -47.59 4.48
CA ASP A 355 11.33 -48.40 4.72
C ASP A 355 11.10 -49.45 5.80
N ASN A 356 10.48 -49.06 6.92
CA ASN A 356 10.13 -49.99 7.99
C ASN A 356 9.12 -51.04 7.51
N GLU A 357 8.11 -50.62 6.74
CA GLU A 357 7.14 -51.53 6.12
C GLU A 357 7.84 -52.54 5.20
N ARG A 358 8.78 -52.09 4.36
CA ARG A 358 9.55 -52.97 3.49
C ARG A 358 10.38 -53.98 4.27
N LYS A 359 11.08 -53.55 5.33
CA LYS A 359 11.90 -54.43 6.18
C LYS A 359 11.05 -55.48 6.89
N ILE A 360 9.96 -55.06 7.54
CA ILE A 360 9.04 -55.97 8.24
C ILE A 360 8.43 -56.99 7.26
N ASN A 361 7.98 -56.54 6.08
CA ASN A 361 7.45 -57.46 5.07
C ASN A 361 8.52 -58.42 4.53
N GLN A 362 9.79 -58.01 4.49
CA GLN A 362 10.88 -58.89 4.10
C GLN A 362 11.17 -59.95 5.16
N GLU A 363 11.20 -59.58 6.44
CA GLU A 363 11.31 -60.52 7.56
C GLU A 363 10.17 -61.54 7.55
N VAL A 364 8.95 -61.10 7.28
CA VAL A 364 7.78 -61.97 7.12
C VAL A 364 7.98 -62.97 5.96
N ARG A 365 8.44 -62.50 4.79
CA ARG A 365 8.77 -63.38 3.66
C ARG A 365 9.86 -64.39 3.97
N ASP A 366 10.87 -63.99 4.74
CA ASP A 366 11.97 -64.87 5.13
C ASP A 366 11.48 -65.92 6.15
N LEU A 367 10.55 -65.57 7.05
CA LEU A 367 9.87 -66.52 7.93
C LEU A 367 9.03 -67.54 7.13
N GLU A 368 8.26 -67.10 6.14
CA GLU A 368 7.48 -67.99 5.25
C GLU A 368 8.39 -68.99 4.52
N LYS A 369 9.61 -68.57 4.17
CA LYS A 369 10.59 -69.40 3.48
C LYS A 369 11.39 -70.31 4.41
N ASN A 370 11.64 -69.95 5.65
CA ASN A 370 12.61 -70.65 6.49
C ASN A 370 11.99 -71.41 7.66
N ASP A 371 10.79 -71.03 8.12
CA ASP A 371 10.11 -71.73 9.22
C ASP A 371 9.44 -73.02 8.71
N VAL A 372 9.91 -74.16 9.22
CA VAL A 372 9.44 -75.51 8.83
C VAL A 372 7.97 -75.72 9.16
N LEU A 373 7.47 -75.17 10.28
CA LEU A 373 6.08 -75.34 10.69
C LEU A 373 5.12 -74.51 9.83
N ILE A 374 5.54 -73.32 9.39
CA ILE A 374 4.76 -72.51 8.43
C ILE A 374 4.72 -73.20 7.06
N LYS A 375 5.86 -73.72 6.58
CA LYS A 375 5.94 -74.46 5.30
C LYS A 375 5.05 -75.70 5.25
N LEU A 376 4.99 -76.44 6.36
CA LEU A 376 4.17 -77.65 6.48
C LEU A 376 2.68 -77.35 6.79
N GLY A 377 2.30 -76.07 6.92
CA GLY A 377 0.92 -75.64 7.18
C GLY A 377 0.45 -75.80 8.63
N HIS A 378 1.36 -76.06 9.56
CA HIS A 378 1.07 -76.20 11.00
C HIS A 378 1.01 -74.86 11.76
N LYS A 379 1.53 -73.78 11.16
CA LYS A 379 1.43 -72.40 11.68
C LYS A 379 1.08 -71.43 10.54
N SER A 380 0.39 -70.35 10.87
CA SER A 380 0.06 -69.26 9.93
C SER A 380 0.54 -67.91 10.44
N ILE A 381 0.80 -66.98 9.52
CA ILE A 381 1.23 -65.63 9.87
C ILE A 381 0.02 -64.78 10.29
N ASN A 382 0.13 -64.16 11.46
CA ASN A 382 -0.85 -63.19 11.92
C ASN A 382 -0.63 -61.83 11.23
N TRP A 383 -1.28 -61.66 10.07
CA TRP A 383 -1.22 -60.41 9.30
C TRP A 383 -1.80 -59.19 10.03
N GLY A 384 -2.64 -59.38 11.06
CA GLY A 384 -3.08 -58.31 11.94
C GLY A 384 -1.91 -57.75 12.75
N ALA A 385 -1.16 -58.63 13.42
CA ALA A 385 0.04 -58.26 14.17
C ALA A 385 1.14 -57.65 13.29
N VAL A 386 1.30 -58.13 12.05
CA VAL A 386 2.23 -57.54 11.07
C VAL A 386 1.83 -56.09 10.76
N LYS A 387 0.56 -55.83 10.47
CA LYS A 387 0.05 -54.47 10.22
C LYS A 387 0.21 -53.56 11.43
N ASP A 388 -0.01 -54.08 12.63
CA ASP A 388 0.18 -53.32 13.87
C ASP A 388 1.66 -53.01 14.11
N ASN A 389 2.57 -53.94 13.84
CA ASN A 389 4.02 -53.69 13.90
C ASN A 389 4.45 -52.61 12.90
N ILE A 390 3.95 -52.64 11.67
CA ILE A 390 4.22 -51.60 10.67
C ILE A 390 3.72 -50.24 11.16
N ARG A 391 2.49 -50.17 11.68
CA ARG A 391 1.92 -48.92 12.21
C ARG A 391 2.66 -48.39 13.44
N ASN A 392 3.19 -49.27 14.29
CA ASN A 392 3.99 -48.91 15.47
C ASN A 392 5.47 -48.65 15.16
N SER A 393 5.92 -48.84 13.91
CA SER A 393 7.33 -48.71 13.53
C SER A 393 7.87 -47.27 13.61
N ILE A 394 6.98 -46.28 13.69
CA ILE A 394 7.32 -44.86 13.83
C ILE A 394 6.95 -44.39 15.24
N ASN A 395 7.85 -43.64 15.87
CA ASN A 395 7.53 -42.92 17.10
C ASN A 395 6.67 -41.69 16.77
N TRP A 396 5.36 -41.90 16.68
CA TRP A 396 4.39 -40.85 16.38
C TRP A 396 4.32 -39.73 17.42
N GLY A 397 4.79 -39.98 18.65
CA GLY A 397 4.94 -38.92 19.66
C GLY A 397 5.95 -37.87 19.22
N ASN A 398 7.17 -38.32 18.91
CA ASN A 398 8.24 -37.44 18.44
C ASN A 398 7.87 -36.73 17.12
N VAL A 399 7.17 -37.42 16.21
CA VAL A 399 6.64 -36.80 14.98
C VAL A 399 5.67 -35.68 15.31
N ASN A 400 4.74 -35.89 16.25
CA ASN A 400 3.80 -34.86 16.66
C ASN A 400 4.49 -33.64 17.30
N ASP A 401 5.53 -33.87 18.12
CA ASP A 401 6.30 -32.80 18.76
C ASP A 401 7.03 -31.97 17.70
N LEU A 402 7.72 -32.63 16.76
CA LEU A 402 8.41 -31.98 15.64
C LEU A 402 7.44 -31.18 14.77
N LEU A 403 6.32 -31.79 14.35
CA LEU A 403 5.32 -31.13 13.51
C LEU A 403 4.66 -29.96 14.23
N SER A 404 4.43 -30.04 15.53
CA SER A 404 3.86 -28.93 16.30
C SER A 404 4.82 -27.74 16.40
N GLY A 405 6.13 -28.00 16.44
CA GLY A 405 7.15 -26.95 16.42
C GLY A 405 7.26 -26.23 15.07
N ILE A 406 7.15 -26.96 13.96
CA ILE A 406 7.33 -26.38 12.61
C ILE A 406 6.02 -25.90 11.96
N LEU A 407 4.86 -26.48 12.29
CA LEU A 407 3.54 -26.13 11.74
C LEU A 407 2.72 -25.27 12.70
N THR A 408 3.32 -24.17 13.16
CA THR A 408 2.62 -23.14 13.94
C THR A 408 1.54 -22.44 13.09
N ASP A 409 0.58 -21.77 13.73
CA ASP A 409 -0.46 -21.01 13.01
C ASP A 409 0.14 -19.98 12.02
N THR A 410 1.26 -19.37 12.39
CA THR A 410 2.02 -18.46 11.52
C THR A 410 2.55 -19.17 10.28
N ASN A 411 3.18 -20.34 10.45
CA ASN A 411 3.73 -21.08 9.32
C ASN A 411 2.63 -21.67 8.43
N LEU A 412 1.52 -22.14 9.01
CA LEU A 412 0.35 -22.58 8.23
C LEU A 412 -0.20 -21.45 7.35
N LYS A 413 -0.23 -20.21 7.86
CA LYS A 413 -0.61 -19.03 7.07
C LYS A 413 0.38 -18.75 5.94
N LYS A 414 1.68 -18.80 6.21
CA LYS A 414 2.74 -18.66 5.18
C LYS A 414 2.61 -19.70 4.07
N ILE A 415 2.36 -20.96 4.44
CA ILE A 415 2.13 -22.06 3.48
C ILE A 415 0.93 -21.72 2.60
N LYS A 416 -0.18 -21.28 3.19
CA LYS A 416 -1.40 -20.92 2.45
C LYS A 416 -1.17 -19.80 1.43
N GLU A 417 -0.43 -18.77 1.84
CA GLU A 417 -0.10 -17.58 1.04
C GLU A 417 1.01 -17.83 0.01
N SER A 418 1.66 -19.00 -0.02
CA SER A 418 2.68 -19.29 -1.02
C SER A 418 2.08 -19.39 -2.42
N ASP A 419 2.79 -18.85 -3.41
CA ASP A 419 2.42 -18.95 -4.83
C ASP A 419 2.86 -20.29 -5.46
N LYS A 420 3.57 -21.14 -4.72
CA LYS A 420 4.05 -22.46 -5.19
C LYS A 420 2.94 -23.52 -5.09
N SER A 421 2.01 -23.51 -6.04
CA SER A 421 0.84 -24.41 -6.06
C SER A 421 1.19 -25.89 -5.91
N GLU A 422 2.25 -26.37 -6.58
CA GLU A 422 2.64 -27.79 -6.53
C GLU A 422 3.20 -28.16 -5.15
N THR A 423 4.04 -27.31 -4.57
CA THR A 423 4.58 -27.54 -3.22
C THR A 423 3.49 -27.52 -2.15
N LYS A 424 2.48 -26.64 -2.29
CA LYS A 424 1.30 -26.64 -1.40
C LYS A 424 0.49 -27.93 -1.52
N LYS A 425 0.37 -28.47 -2.73
CA LYS A 425 -0.30 -29.74 -2.98
C LYS A 425 0.48 -30.91 -2.38
N GLU A 426 1.81 -30.96 -2.56
CA GLU A 426 2.67 -31.97 -1.94
C GLU A 426 2.60 -31.92 -0.41
N PHE A 427 2.67 -30.71 0.18
CA PHE A 427 2.43 -30.50 1.62
C PHE A 427 1.10 -31.10 2.07
N TRP A 428 0.01 -30.80 1.35
CA TRP A 428 -1.32 -31.27 1.69
C TRP A 428 -1.43 -32.80 1.60
N GLU A 429 -0.88 -33.41 0.55
CA GLU A 429 -0.88 -34.86 0.38
C GLU A 429 -0.09 -35.56 1.50
N LEU A 430 1.08 -35.02 1.84
CA LEU A 430 1.94 -35.59 2.88
C LEU A 430 1.31 -35.45 4.27
N ILE A 431 0.79 -34.28 4.65
CA ILE A 431 0.19 -34.10 5.99
C ILE A 431 -1.04 -35.00 6.18
N ASN A 432 -1.85 -35.19 5.13
CA ASN A 432 -2.97 -36.13 5.16
C ASN A 432 -2.48 -37.58 5.19
N TRP A 433 -1.40 -37.91 4.49
CA TRP A 433 -0.79 -39.23 4.58
C TRP A 433 -0.32 -39.52 6.01
N THR A 434 0.33 -38.56 6.67
CA THR A 434 0.76 -38.67 8.06
C THR A 434 -0.43 -38.87 9.00
N GLU A 435 -1.52 -38.13 8.79
CA GLU A 435 -2.77 -38.29 9.57
C GLU A 435 -3.33 -39.72 9.48
N ASN A 436 -3.39 -40.31 8.29
CA ASN A 436 -4.02 -41.65 8.12
C ASN A 436 -3.19 -42.80 8.67
N ASN A 437 -1.87 -42.65 8.68
CA ASN A 437 -0.95 -43.71 9.10
C ASN A 437 -0.53 -43.57 10.56
N SER A 438 -0.73 -42.39 11.17
CA SER A 438 -0.39 -42.12 12.56
C SER A 438 -1.36 -42.80 13.52
N LEU A 439 -0.80 -43.48 14.53
CA LEU A 439 -1.55 -43.99 15.69
C LEU A 439 -1.90 -42.89 16.70
N LYS A 440 -1.34 -41.68 16.56
CA LYS A 440 -1.57 -40.50 17.41
C LYS A 440 -1.99 -39.29 16.57
N SER A 441 -3.01 -39.46 15.72
CA SER A 441 -3.39 -38.47 14.70
C SER A 441 -4.00 -37.17 15.25
N ALA A 442 -4.48 -37.13 16.49
CA ALA A 442 -5.21 -35.97 17.05
C ALA A 442 -4.49 -34.62 16.88
N THR A 443 -3.17 -34.58 17.09
CA THR A 443 -2.36 -33.36 16.88
C THR A 443 -2.35 -32.93 15.41
N ILE A 444 -2.14 -33.88 14.50
CA ILE A 444 -2.11 -33.65 13.05
C ILE A 444 -3.50 -33.21 12.55
N THR A 445 -4.57 -33.86 13.03
CA THR A 445 -5.94 -33.47 12.72
C THR A 445 -6.21 -32.03 13.13
N ARG A 446 -5.76 -31.60 14.32
CA ARG A 446 -5.89 -30.20 14.75
C ARG A 446 -5.14 -29.24 13.81
N ILE A 447 -3.92 -29.58 13.40
CA ILE A 447 -3.13 -28.79 12.45
C ILE A 447 -3.86 -28.65 11.10
N ILE A 448 -4.40 -29.77 10.58
CA ILE A 448 -5.17 -29.80 9.33
C ILE A 448 -6.43 -28.94 9.44
N GLU A 449 -7.17 -29.03 10.56
CA GLU A 449 -8.37 -28.21 10.77
C GLU A 449 -8.04 -26.72 10.91
N ASN A 450 -6.92 -26.37 11.53
CA ASN A 450 -6.44 -24.98 11.55
C ASN A 450 -6.12 -24.49 10.13
N TYR A 451 -5.40 -25.29 9.33
CA TYR A 451 -5.06 -24.93 7.95
C TYR A 451 -6.30 -24.73 7.04
N LYS A 452 -7.36 -25.54 7.23
CA LYS A 452 -8.63 -25.40 6.50
C LYS A 452 -9.38 -24.10 6.81
N LYS A 453 -9.14 -23.49 7.98
CA LYS A 453 -9.78 -22.22 8.39
C LYS A 453 -9.08 -20.98 7.83
N ILE A 454 -7.85 -21.11 7.34
CA ILE A 454 -7.09 -20.00 6.78
C ILE A 454 -7.64 -19.65 5.40
N VAL A 455 -8.04 -18.39 5.22
CA VAL A 455 -8.54 -17.85 3.96
C VAL A 455 -7.41 -17.83 2.92
N PRO A 456 -7.59 -18.44 1.73
CA PRO A 456 -6.59 -18.38 0.66
C PRO A 456 -6.55 -17.00 -0.01
N SER A 457 -5.39 -16.62 -0.53
CA SER A 457 -5.25 -15.44 -1.38
C SER A 457 -5.79 -15.75 -2.78
N LEU A 458 -6.96 -15.21 -3.12
CA LEU A 458 -7.63 -15.42 -4.40
C LEU A 458 -7.69 -14.13 -5.20
N CYS A 459 -7.41 -14.20 -6.50
CA CYS A 459 -7.57 -13.08 -7.42
C CYS A 459 -9.02 -12.92 -7.92
N PHE A 460 -9.99 -13.57 -7.27
CA PHE A 460 -11.38 -13.51 -7.64
C PHE A 460 -12.31 -13.67 -6.43
N GLU A 461 -13.51 -13.13 -6.55
CA GLU A 461 -14.60 -13.26 -5.60
C GLU A 461 -15.80 -13.94 -6.25
N ILE A 462 -16.44 -14.87 -5.55
CA ILE A 462 -17.68 -15.52 -6.01
C ILE A 462 -18.87 -14.64 -5.66
N LEU A 463 -19.50 -14.05 -6.68
CA LEU A 463 -20.68 -13.19 -6.53
C LEU A 463 -21.95 -14.00 -6.34
N SER A 464 -22.13 -15.06 -7.14
CA SER A 464 -23.28 -15.95 -7.03
C SER A 464 -23.02 -17.30 -7.66
N VAL A 465 -23.83 -18.29 -7.28
CA VAL A 465 -23.75 -19.66 -7.76
C VAL A 465 -25.08 -20.10 -8.32
N GLU A 466 -25.04 -20.56 -9.57
CA GLU A 466 -26.17 -21.11 -10.30
C GLU A 466 -26.00 -22.62 -10.42
N ILE A 467 -27.04 -23.36 -10.06
CA ILE A 467 -27.11 -24.80 -10.25
C ILE A 467 -27.82 -25.05 -11.56
N THR A 468 -27.17 -25.80 -12.45
CA THR A 468 -27.71 -26.15 -13.76
C THR A 468 -28.21 -27.60 -13.75
N ASN A 469 -29.28 -27.86 -14.48
CA ASN A 469 -29.76 -29.21 -14.77
C ASN A 469 -29.58 -29.45 -16.26
N THR A 470 -29.03 -30.60 -16.65
CA THR A 470 -28.99 -31.00 -18.05
C THR A 470 -29.49 -32.42 -18.26
N ASP A 471 -30.13 -32.62 -19.41
CA ASP A 471 -30.51 -33.95 -19.90
C ASP A 471 -29.28 -34.75 -20.37
N SER A 472 -29.51 -35.95 -20.92
CA SER A 472 -28.46 -36.83 -21.46
C SER A 472 -27.70 -36.23 -22.66
N ASN A 473 -28.24 -35.18 -23.29
CA ASN A 473 -27.63 -34.47 -24.42
C ASN A 473 -27.02 -33.13 -24.01
N SER A 474 -26.83 -32.89 -22.71
CA SER A 474 -26.34 -31.61 -22.15
C SER A 474 -27.24 -30.40 -22.42
N LYS A 475 -28.52 -30.61 -22.78
CA LYS A 475 -29.48 -29.51 -22.95
C LYS A 475 -29.99 -29.06 -21.57
N ILE A 476 -30.02 -27.75 -21.35
CA ILE A 476 -30.48 -27.17 -20.09
C ILE A 476 -31.97 -27.48 -19.88
N ILE A 477 -32.30 -28.02 -18.71
CA ILE A 477 -33.66 -28.21 -18.24
C ILE A 477 -33.98 -27.07 -17.27
N GLU A 478 -34.97 -26.26 -17.59
CA GLU A 478 -35.43 -25.19 -16.72
C GLU A 478 -36.11 -25.77 -15.46
N LYS A 479 -35.93 -25.08 -14.33
CA LYS A 479 -36.44 -25.51 -13.01
C LYS A 479 -37.95 -25.77 -13.07
N PRO A 480 -38.47 -26.73 -12.28
CA PRO A 480 -37.85 -27.39 -11.11
C PRO A 480 -37.00 -28.66 -11.39
N PHE A 481 -36.16 -29.06 -10.42
CA PHE A 481 -35.32 -30.27 -10.51
C PHE A 481 -36.14 -31.54 -10.21
N HIS A 482 -36.78 -32.10 -11.24
CA HIS A 482 -37.53 -33.35 -11.11
C HIS A 482 -36.67 -34.59 -11.36
N ILE A 483 -36.84 -35.62 -10.53
CA ILE A 483 -36.08 -36.89 -10.64
C ILE A 483 -36.16 -37.51 -12.03
N GLU A 484 -37.31 -37.38 -12.69
CA GLU A 484 -37.56 -37.94 -14.03
C GLU A 484 -36.65 -37.30 -15.10
N ASP A 485 -36.33 -36.02 -14.92
CA ASP A 485 -35.66 -35.18 -15.92
C ASP A 485 -34.15 -35.04 -15.66
N ILE A 486 -33.71 -35.14 -14.41
CA ILE A 486 -32.31 -34.92 -14.05
C ILE A 486 -31.43 -36.05 -14.60
N ARG A 487 -30.35 -35.69 -15.30
CA ARG A 487 -29.23 -36.60 -15.58
C ARG A 487 -27.94 -36.08 -14.98
N TYR A 488 -27.67 -34.79 -15.16
CA TYR A 488 -26.50 -34.15 -14.58
C TYR A 488 -26.87 -32.85 -13.87
N ILE A 489 -26.26 -32.63 -12.71
CA ILE A 489 -26.36 -31.39 -11.94
C ILE A 489 -25.03 -30.69 -11.99
N GLY A 490 -25.00 -29.53 -12.65
CA GLY A 490 -23.83 -28.69 -12.82
C GLY A 490 -23.83 -27.45 -11.94
N LEU A 491 -22.71 -26.74 -11.99
CA LEU A 491 -22.47 -25.56 -11.17
C LEU A 491 -21.75 -24.49 -11.99
N LYS A 492 -22.37 -23.31 -12.09
CA LYS A 492 -21.77 -22.11 -12.68
C LYS A 492 -21.55 -21.06 -11.61
N LEU A 493 -20.32 -20.58 -11.47
CA LEU A 493 -19.94 -19.52 -10.54
C LEU A 493 -19.86 -18.21 -11.31
N LYS A 494 -20.64 -17.21 -10.92
CA LYS A 494 -20.42 -15.84 -11.38
C LYS A 494 -19.36 -15.22 -10.48
N VAL A 495 -18.30 -14.72 -11.08
CA VAL A 495 -17.12 -14.22 -10.35
C VAL A 495 -16.75 -12.81 -10.78
N ASN A 496 -16.14 -12.07 -9.86
CA ASN A 496 -15.40 -10.85 -10.15
C ASN A 496 -13.90 -11.16 -10.06
N SER A 497 -13.14 -10.97 -11.13
CA SER A 497 -11.73 -11.35 -11.21
C SER A 497 -10.84 -10.11 -11.32
N THR A 498 -9.78 -10.03 -10.51
CA THR A 498 -8.86 -8.88 -10.43
C THR A 498 -7.46 -9.17 -10.96
N GLY A 499 -7.16 -10.43 -11.30
CA GLY A 499 -5.85 -10.85 -11.75
C GLY A 499 -5.85 -12.19 -12.48
N LYS A 500 -4.65 -12.74 -12.68
CA LYS A 500 -4.45 -14.05 -13.30
C LYS A 500 -3.97 -15.06 -12.26
N GLN A 501 -4.68 -16.18 -12.11
CA GLN A 501 -4.34 -17.21 -11.12
C GLN A 501 -4.80 -18.59 -11.61
N ARG A 502 -3.96 -19.62 -11.44
CA ARG A 502 -4.34 -21.02 -11.65
C ARG A 502 -4.78 -21.61 -10.32
N VAL A 503 -5.99 -22.15 -10.26
CA VAL A 503 -6.59 -22.68 -9.01
C VAL A 503 -7.24 -24.04 -9.23
N THR A 504 -7.19 -24.89 -8.21
CA THR A 504 -7.99 -26.12 -8.16
C THR A 504 -9.22 -25.90 -7.28
N ILE A 505 -10.40 -26.04 -7.87
CA ILE A 505 -11.69 -25.92 -7.20
C ILE A 505 -12.21 -27.32 -6.89
N TYR A 506 -12.46 -27.61 -5.61
CA TYR A 506 -13.04 -28.86 -5.15
C TYR A 506 -14.53 -28.69 -4.88
N LYS A 507 -15.31 -29.71 -5.26
CA LYS A 507 -16.76 -29.78 -5.04
C LYS A 507 -17.08 -30.93 -4.10
N LYS A 508 -17.97 -30.69 -3.14
CA LYS A 508 -18.53 -31.72 -2.27
C LYS A 508 -20.05 -31.71 -2.40
N TYR A 509 -20.58 -32.79 -2.97
CA TYR A 509 -22.01 -33.01 -3.15
C TYR A 509 -22.55 -33.80 -1.96
N ILE A 510 -23.45 -33.22 -1.18
CA ILE A 510 -24.00 -33.81 0.04
C ILE A 510 -25.49 -34.08 -0.18
N ASN A 511 -25.87 -35.34 0.02
CA ASN A 511 -27.23 -35.83 -0.12
C ASN A 511 -28.10 -35.47 1.12
N PRO A 512 -29.42 -35.74 1.09
CA PRO A 512 -30.32 -35.42 2.20
C PRO A 512 -30.01 -36.19 3.49
N GLU A 513 -29.21 -37.25 3.44
CA GLU A 513 -28.73 -37.99 4.62
C GLU A 513 -27.43 -37.43 5.20
N GLY A 514 -26.89 -36.35 4.62
CA GLY A 514 -25.60 -35.78 5.03
C GLY A 514 -24.38 -36.56 4.51
N LYS A 515 -24.57 -37.61 3.71
CA LYS A 515 -23.48 -38.35 3.06
C LYS A 515 -23.09 -37.66 1.77
N TYR A 516 -21.81 -37.71 1.43
CA TYR A 516 -21.32 -37.17 0.16
C TYR A 516 -20.88 -38.29 -0.78
N SER A 517 -21.10 -38.07 -2.08
CA SER A 517 -20.70 -39.03 -3.10
C SER A 517 -19.20 -38.94 -3.34
N ASN A 518 -18.51 -40.08 -3.29
CA ASN A 518 -17.11 -40.21 -3.67
C ASN A 518 -16.88 -41.54 -4.41
N SER A 519 -15.90 -41.54 -5.31
CA SER A 519 -15.39 -42.72 -6.00
C SER A 519 -13.90 -42.84 -5.69
N SER A 520 -13.47 -43.98 -5.16
CA SER A 520 -12.04 -44.22 -4.87
C SER A 520 -11.14 -44.15 -6.11
N LYS A 521 -11.72 -44.31 -7.31
CA LYS A 521 -10.97 -44.26 -8.58
C LYS A 521 -10.84 -42.86 -9.17
N THR A 522 -11.78 -41.96 -8.89
CA THR A 522 -11.92 -40.70 -9.66
C THR A 522 -12.17 -39.46 -8.79
N SER A 523 -12.57 -39.61 -7.54
CA SER A 523 -12.82 -38.48 -6.65
C SER A 523 -11.59 -38.14 -5.81
N PRO A 524 -11.23 -36.85 -5.68
CA PRO A 524 -10.22 -36.43 -4.73
C PRO A 524 -10.63 -36.81 -3.30
N LYS A 525 -9.66 -37.17 -2.46
CA LYS A 525 -9.93 -37.56 -1.08
C LYS A 525 -10.69 -36.45 -0.32
N GLY A 526 -11.85 -36.79 0.24
CA GLY A 526 -12.70 -35.86 0.99
C GLY A 526 -13.68 -35.04 0.14
N TYR A 527 -13.64 -35.18 -1.19
CA TYR A 527 -14.44 -34.41 -2.14
C TYR A 527 -15.18 -35.32 -3.13
N THR A 528 -16.14 -34.78 -3.85
CA THR A 528 -16.86 -35.47 -4.93
C THR A 528 -16.13 -35.37 -6.25
N SER A 529 -15.59 -34.18 -6.57
CA SER A 529 -14.80 -33.91 -7.77
C SER A 529 -13.92 -32.67 -7.59
N SER A 530 -12.97 -32.46 -8.50
CA SER A 530 -12.16 -31.24 -8.60
C SER A 530 -12.01 -30.80 -10.04
N ASN A 531 -11.81 -29.49 -10.25
CA ASN A 531 -11.54 -28.89 -11.54
C ASN A 531 -10.38 -27.91 -11.40
N GLU A 532 -9.38 -28.04 -12.27
CA GLU A 532 -8.28 -27.07 -12.35
C GLU A 532 -8.60 -26.03 -13.41
N ILE A 533 -8.53 -24.75 -13.03
CA ILE A 533 -9.03 -23.64 -13.85
C ILE A 533 -8.03 -22.48 -13.77
N THR A 534 -7.80 -21.83 -14.91
CA THR A 534 -7.05 -20.57 -14.96
C THR A 534 -8.02 -19.41 -14.99
N ILE A 535 -7.97 -18.58 -13.96
CA ILE A 535 -8.71 -17.32 -13.85
C ILE A 535 -7.89 -16.22 -14.52
N THR A 536 -8.57 -15.35 -15.27
CA THR A 536 -8.02 -14.15 -15.88
C THR A 536 -8.89 -12.94 -15.51
N PRO A 537 -8.43 -11.69 -15.69
CA PRO A 537 -9.24 -10.50 -15.45
C PRO A 537 -10.58 -10.48 -16.21
N GLU A 538 -10.68 -11.19 -17.34
CA GLU A 538 -11.88 -11.29 -18.18
C GLU A 538 -12.84 -12.41 -17.74
N SER A 539 -12.42 -13.26 -16.79
CA SER A 539 -13.22 -14.38 -16.31
C SER A 539 -14.43 -13.88 -15.52
N LYS A 540 -15.64 -14.06 -16.09
CA LYS A 540 -16.93 -13.69 -15.47
C LYS A 540 -17.72 -14.89 -14.96
N ILE A 541 -17.56 -16.04 -15.62
CA ILE A 541 -18.26 -17.28 -15.29
C ILE A 541 -17.26 -18.43 -15.25
N ILE A 542 -17.31 -19.20 -14.19
CA ILE A 542 -16.57 -20.46 -14.04
C ILE A 542 -17.59 -21.60 -14.12
N ASP A 543 -17.54 -22.40 -15.18
CA ASP A 543 -18.37 -23.59 -15.31
C ASP A 543 -17.60 -24.81 -14.79
N LEU A 544 -18.13 -25.43 -13.73
CA LEU A 544 -17.52 -26.62 -13.12
C LEU A 544 -18.07 -27.93 -13.68
N GLY A 545 -18.98 -27.88 -14.66
CA GLY A 545 -19.59 -29.06 -15.27
C GLY A 545 -20.53 -29.82 -14.32
N GLY A 546 -21.20 -30.84 -14.88
CA GLY A 546 -22.21 -31.65 -14.21
C GLY A 546 -21.68 -32.93 -13.56
N TYR A 547 -22.26 -33.32 -12.42
CA TYR A 547 -22.13 -34.67 -11.84
C TYR A 547 -23.44 -35.43 -12.07
N GLY A 548 -23.38 -36.75 -12.31
CA GLY A 548 -24.59 -37.55 -12.52
C GLY A 548 -24.38 -38.76 -13.43
N ASN A 549 -25.45 -39.22 -14.06
CA ASN A 549 -25.48 -40.41 -14.90
C ASN A 549 -26.41 -40.18 -16.11
N ALA A 550 -25.96 -40.58 -17.30
CA ALA A 550 -26.72 -40.40 -18.54
C ALA A 550 -28.01 -41.25 -18.60
N LYS A 551 -28.03 -42.42 -17.94
CA LYS A 551 -29.13 -43.38 -18.04
C LYS A 551 -30.31 -42.99 -17.14
N GLU A 552 -30.03 -42.70 -15.87
CA GLU A 552 -31.05 -42.45 -14.84
C GLU A 552 -30.57 -41.45 -13.80
N CYS A 553 -31.50 -40.85 -13.06
CA CYS A 553 -31.20 -39.93 -11.97
C CYS A 553 -30.68 -40.69 -10.74
N THR A 554 -29.46 -40.38 -10.31
CA THR A 554 -28.84 -40.96 -9.10
C THR A 554 -29.06 -40.11 -7.84
N TYR A 555 -29.87 -39.05 -7.93
CA TYR A 555 -30.09 -38.11 -6.84
C TYR A 555 -31.34 -38.46 -6.05
N MET A 556 -31.18 -38.61 -4.73
CA MET A 556 -32.28 -38.86 -3.80
C MET A 556 -33.32 -37.74 -3.83
N ALA A 557 -34.58 -38.05 -3.55
CA ALA A 557 -35.57 -37.02 -3.26
C ALA A 557 -35.22 -36.32 -1.94
N GLY A 558 -35.19 -34.98 -1.93
CA GLY A 558 -34.89 -34.17 -0.75
C GLY A 558 -34.05 -32.94 -1.03
N GLU A 559 -33.57 -32.31 0.04
CA GLU A 559 -32.65 -31.18 -0.02
C GLU A 559 -31.20 -31.67 -0.11
N HIS A 560 -30.48 -31.20 -1.11
CA HIS A 560 -29.07 -31.46 -1.33
C HIS A 560 -28.27 -30.18 -1.13
N LYS A 561 -26.98 -30.36 -0.86
CA LYS A 561 -26.03 -29.27 -0.62
C LYS A 561 -24.77 -29.47 -1.44
N ILE A 562 -24.34 -28.43 -2.14
CA ILE A 562 -23.05 -28.37 -2.84
C ILE A 562 -22.16 -27.38 -2.10
N GLU A 563 -21.04 -27.89 -1.59
CA GLU A 563 -20.00 -27.07 -0.98
C GLU A 563 -18.83 -26.92 -1.95
N ILE A 564 -18.32 -25.68 -2.07
CA ILE A 564 -17.21 -25.32 -2.93
C ILE A 564 -16.02 -25.00 -2.05
N TYR A 565 -14.88 -25.59 -2.40
CA TYR A 565 -13.62 -25.37 -1.70
C TYR A 565 -12.52 -24.94 -2.66
N VAL A 566 -11.67 -24.01 -2.22
CA VAL A 566 -10.43 -23.63 -2.89
C VAL A 566 -9.31 -23.74 -1.86
N GLU A 567 -8.25 -24.46 -2.19
CA GLU A 567 -7.15 -24.78 -1.26
C GLU A 567 -7.66 -25.35 0.09
N HIS A 568 -8.70 -26.18 0.04
CA HIS A 568 -9.35 -26.79 1.21
C HIS A 568 -10.09 -25.83 2.15
N TYR A 569 -10.17 -24.53 1.82
CA TYR A 569 -11.03 -23.56 2.48
C TYR A 569 -12.41 -23.54 1.83
N LYS A 570 -13.48 -23.58 2.63
CA LYS A 570 -14.86 -23.57 2.12
C LYS A 570 -15.24 -22.16 1.68
N VAL A 571 -15.24 -21.90 0.37
CA VAL A 571 -15.54 -20.57 -0.19
C VAL A 571 -17.04 -20.32 -0.34
N TYR A 572 -17.84 -21.36 -0.56
CA TYR A 572 -19.27 -21.19 -0.80
C TYR A 572 -20.07 -22.45 -0.47
N THR A 573 -21.37 -22.30 -0.25
CA THR A 573 -22.32 -23.40 -0.07
C THR A 573 -23.64 -23.05 -0.73
N LYS A 574 -24.20 -23.96 -1.52
CA LYS A 574 -25.51 -23.79 -2.17
C LYS A 574 -26.39 -25.01 -1.91
N THR A 575 -27.64 -24.79 -1.55
CA THR A 575 -28.64 -25.86 -1.43
C THR A 575 -29.57 -25.87 -2.63
N PHE A 576 -30.13 -27.04 -2.92
CA PHE A 576 -31.19 -27.21 -3.91
C PHE A 576 -32.02 -28.45 -3.60
N LYS A 577 -33.26 -28.46 -4.09
CA LYS A 577 -34.21 -29.53 -3.82
C LYS A 577 -34.44 -30.37 -5.07
N VAL A 578 -34.35 -31.69 -4.90
CA VAL A 578 -34.73 -32.69 -5.90
C VAL A 578 -36.02 -33.35 -5.43
N ASP A 579 -37.01 -33.47 -6.30
CA ASP A 579 -38.30 -34.10 -5.96
C ASP A 579 -38.90 -34.78 -7.18
N TRP A 580 -39.92 -35.61 -6.98
CA TRP A 580 -40.71 -36.13 -8.08
C TRP A 580 -41.59 -35.03 -8.69
N SER A 581 -41.98 -35.17 -9.97
CA SER A 581 -43.01 -34.28 -10.52
C SER A 581 -44.31 -34.40 -9.70
N PRO A 582 -45.15 -33.35 -9.63
CA PRO A 582 -46.38 -33.40 -8.83
C PRO A 582 -47.26 -34.61 -9.18
N LYS A 583 -47.34 -34.95 -10.47
CA LYS A 583 -48.08 -36.12 -10.97
C LYS A 583 -47.48 -37.42 -10.45
N LYS A 584 -46.17 -37.63 -10.62
CA LYS A 584 -45.51 -38.87 -10.20
C LYS A 584 -45.48 -39.03 -8.69
N LYS A 585 -45.29 -37.93 -7.96
CA LYS A 585 -45.36 -37.90 -6.50
C LYS A 585 -46.74 -38.30 -5.99
N ALA A 586 -47.81 -37.78 -6.59
CA ALA A 586 -49.17 -38.14 -6.23
C ALA A 586 -49.46 -39.62 -6.51
N GLU A 587 -49.00 -40.15 -7.65
CA GLU A 587 -49.12 -41.57 -8.02
C GLU A 587 -48.43 -42.50 -6.99
N LEU A 588 -47.18 -42.21 -6.63
CA LEU A 588 -46.42 -42.99 -5.64
C LEU A 588 -47.06 -42.89 -4.25
N THR A 589 -47.52 -41.70 -3.86
CA THR A 589 -48.17 -41.48 -2.55
C THR A 589 -49.49 -42.24 -2.46
N LYS A 590 -50.32 -42.20 -3.52
CA LYS A 590 -51.56 -42.97 -3.61
C LYS A 590 -51.30 -44.47 -3.58
N SER A 591 -50.23 -44.94 -4.22
CA SER A 591 -49.84 -46.34 -4.22
C SER A 591 -49.44 -46.82 -2.82
N ILE A 592 -48.71 -46.00 -2.06
CA ILE A 592 -48.39 -46.28 -0.65
C ILE A 592 -49.67 -46.34 0.18
N GLN A 593 -50.58 -45.38 0.02
CA GLN A 593 -51.83 -45.34 0.78
C GLN A 593 -52.73 -46.57 0.50
N LEU A 594 -52.77 -47.03 -0.76
CA LEU A 594 -53.49 -48.24 -1.15
C LEU A 594 -52.86 -49.50 -0.51
N LEU A 595 -51.53 -49.62 -0.57
CA LEU A 595 -50.82 -50.74 0.06
C LEU A 595 -50.93 -50.72 1.59
N GLU A 596 -50.96 -49.54 2.21
CA GLU A 596 -51.18 -49.40 3.66
C GLU A 596 -52.63 -49.76 4.06
N ASN A 597 -53.62 -49.49 3.20
CA ASN A 597 -54.98 -50.03 3.37
C ASN A 597 -54.99 -51.56 3.24
N GLU A 598 -54.33 -52.11 2.21
CA GLU A 598 -54.22 -53.57 2.00
C GLU A 598 -53.55 -54.24 3.21
N LEU A 599 -52.47 -53.66 3.74
CA LEU A 599 -51.78 -54.15 4.92
C LEU A 599 -52.72 -54.23 6.12
N ARG A 600 -53.51 -53.17 6.39
CA ARG A 600 -54.49 -53.15 7.47
C ARG A 600 -55.54 -54.26 7.34
N GLU A 601 -56.01 -54.52 6.13
CA GLU A 601 -56.98 -55.60 5.89
C GLU A 601 -56.35 -56.98 6.11
N VAL A 602 -55.16 -57.24 5.57
CA VAL A 602 -54.47 -58.53 5.76
C VAL A 602 -54.13 -58.77 7.24
N GLU A 603 -53.72 -57.73 7.97
CA GLU A 603 -53.44 -57.79 9.41
C GLU A 603 -54.70 -58.12 10.24
N LYS A 604 -55.88 -57.58 9.88
CA LYS A 604 -57.15 -57.95 10.54
C LYS A 604 -57.41 -59.46 10.44
N PHE A 605 -57.21 -60.06 9.27
CA PHE A 605 -57.43 -61.50 9.07
C PHE A 605 -56.40 -62.38 9.76
N GLN A 606 -55.18 -61.88 9.97
CA GLN A 606 -54.13 -62.58 10.72
C GLN A 606 -54.54 -62.84 12.18
N TRP A 607 -55.30 -61.92 12.79
CA TRP A 607 -55.80 -62.05 14.16
C TRP A 607 -56.88 -63.13 14.31
N PHE A 608 -57.62 -63.46 13.24
CA PHE A 608 -58.70 -64.46 13.29
C PHE A 608 -58.24 -65.89 12.96
N ARG A 609 -57.15 -66.08 12.20
CA ARG A 609 -56.53 -67.39 11.92
C ARG A 609 -55.03 -67.23 11.69
N ALA A 610 -54.22 -67.48 12.73
CA ALA A 610 -52.75 -67.40 12.67
C ALA A 610 -52.14 -68.59 11.89
N SER A 611 -52.19 -68.55 10.55
CA SER A 611 -51.49 -69.51 9.68
C SER A 611 -50.18 -68.93 9.14
N GLU A 612 -49.19 -69.81 8.90
CA GLU A 612 -47.89 -69.45 8.30
C GLU A 612 -48.05 -68.73 6.94
N THR A 613 -49.09 -69.09 6.19
CA THR A 613 -49.48 -68.46 4.92
C THR A 613 -49.82 -66.98 5.10
N LYS A 614 -50.57 -66.62 6.16
CA LYS A 614 -50.94 -65.22 6.42
C LYS A 614 -49.76 -64.36 6.88
N GLN A 615 -48.79 -64.94 7.60
CA GLN A 615 -47.55 -64.23 7.94
C GLN A 615 -46.73 -63.88 6.69
N ARG A 616 -46.68 -64.79 5.69
CA ARG A 616 -46.01 -64.54 4.40
C ARG A 616 -46.73 -63.45 3.59
N GLU A 617 -48.05 -63.41 3.61
CA GLU A 617 -48.85 -62.35 2.97
C GLU A 617 -48.55 -60.97 3.57
N VAL A 618 -48.57 -60.83 4.90
CA VAL A 618 -48.25 -59.57 5.59
C VAL A 618 -46.84 -59.09 5.23
N LYS A 619 -45.85 -59.97 5.31
CA LYS A 619 -44.45 -59.65 4.96
C LYS A 619 -44.33 -59.20 3.49
N THR A 620 -45.08 -59.84 2.59
CA THR A 620 -45.11 -59.47 1.17
C THR A 620 -45.63 -58.06 0.96
N VAL A 621 -46.72 -57.67 1.63
CA VAL A 621 -47.27 -56.31 1.54
C VAL A 621 -46.32 -55.28 2.17
N GLN A 622 -45.70 -55.61 3.31
CA GLN A 622 -44.67 -54.77 3.94
C GLN A 622 -43.46 -54.54 3.02
N ASP A 623 -42.98 -55.57 2.34
CA ASP A 623 -41.88 -55.47 1.38
C ASP A 623 -42.27 -54.63 0.16
N LYS A 624 -43.52 -54.72 -0.32
CA LYS A 624 -44.05 -53.84 -1.37
C LYS A 624 -44.07 -52.38 -0.91
N ILE A 625 -44.58 -52.08 0.29
CA ILE A 625 -44.59 -50.72 0.85
C ILE A 625 -43.17 -50.19 0.96
N LYS A 626 -42.25 -50.99 1.50
CA LYS A 626 -40.83 -50.62 1.63
C LYS A 626 -40.22 -50.29 0.27
N LYS A 627 -40.48 -51.10 -0.76
CA LYS A 627 -40.01 -50.86 -2.13
C LYS A 627 -40.55 -49.55 -2.70
N VAL A 628 -41.86 -49.29 -2.57
CA VAL A 628 -42.45 -48.03 -3.07
C VAL A 628 -41.94 -46.81 -2.27
N LYS A 629 -41.73 -46.93 -0.96
CA LYS A 629 -41.10 -45.88 -0.14
C LYS A 629 -39.64 -45.62 -0.56
N GLN A 630 -38.87 -46.65 -0.88
CA GLN A 630 -37.53 -46.52 -1.45
C GLN A 630 -37.55 -45.80 -2.80
N THR A 631 -38.48 -46.18 -3.70
CA THR A 631 -38.71 -45.47 -4.97
C THR A 631 -39.09 -44.01 -4.73
N LEU A 632 -39.97 -43.70 -3.79
CA LEU A 632 -40.34 -42.31 -3.46
C LEU A 632 -39.13 -41.49 -2.99
N MET A 633 -38.17 -42.12 -2.31
CA MET A 633 -36.91 -41.47 -1.90
C MET A 633 -35.83 -41.47 -2.99
N ASN A 634 -36.06 -42.16 -4.12
CA ASN A 634 -35.05 -42.49 -5.13
C ASN A 634 -33.77 -43.08 -4.50
N LYS A 635 -33.98 -44.12 -3.69
CA LYS A 635 -32.95 -44.97 -3.07
C LYS A 635 -33.03 -46.37 -3.65
#